data_AF-X1J2G0-F1
#
_entry.id   AF-X1J2G0-F1
#
_cell.length_a   1.000
_cell.length_b   1.000
_cell.length_c   1.000
_cell.angle_alpha   90.00
_cell.angle_beta   90.00
_cell.angle_gamma   90.00
#
_symmetry.space_group_name_H-M   'P 1'
#
loop_
_entity.id
_entity.type
_entity.pdbx_description
1 polymer ?
#
loop_
_entity_poly.entity_id
_entity_poly.type
_entity_poly.pdbx_seq_one_letter_code
_entity_poly.pdbx_strand_id
1 'polypeptide(L)'
;HLAFLAAVDEEGKPHIRPLICIVSSGKIYFSTKDGSRKAKEIAMNPCVDIVLPDIENEKLAYICCSGEAFRIFDEPGGLIKNEDD
;
A
#
# COMPACT_ATOMS: atom_id res chain seq x y z
N HIS A 1 -4.38 -8.75 1.96
CA HIS A 1 -3.68 -9.39 0.83
C HIS A 1 -2.18 -9.15 0.94
N LEU A 2 -1.36 -10.19 0.71
CA LEU A 2 0.06 -10.00 0.42
C LEU A 2 0.18 -9.26 -0.91
N ALA A 3 0.99 -8.22 -0.95
CA ALA A 3 1.23 -7.43 -2.16
C ALA A 3 2.67 -6.96 -2.24
N PHE A 4 3.08 -6.51 -3.43
CA PHE A 4 4.38 -5.90 -3.67
C PHE A 4 4.19 -4.46 -4.12
N LEU A 5 4.76 -3.52 -3.38
CA LEU A 5 4.73 -2.10 -3.71
C LEU A 5 6.02 -1.74 -4.44
N ALA A 6 5.90 -1.20 -5.65
CA ALA A 6 6.96 -0.49 -6.35
C ALA A 6 6.85 1.01 -6.04
N ALA A 7 7.94 1.61 -5.57
CA ALA A 7 8.09 3.04 -5.37
C ALA A 7 9.45 3.49 -5.91
N VAL A 8 9.62 4.80 -6.13
CA VAL A 8 10.86 5.37 -6.67
C VAL A 8 11.55 6.21 -5.60
N ASP A 9 12.87 6.07 -5.48
CA ASP A 9 13.67 6.88 -4.55
C ASP A 9 14.07 8.26 -5.09
N GLU A 10 14.81 9.02 -4.29
CA GLU A 10 15.29 10.37 -4.63
C GLU A 10 16.24 10.40 -5.83
N GLU A 11 16.89 9.27 -6.16
CA GLU A 11 17.77 9.13 -7.31
C GLU A 11 17.02 8.63 -8.56
N GLY A 12 15.70 8.44 -8.47
CA GLY A 12 14.91 7.89 -9.58
C GLY A 12 14.99 6.36 -9.70
N LYS A 13 15.50 5.65 -8.68
CA LYS A 13 15.66 4.19 -8.72
C LYS A 13 14.41 3.48 -8.16
N PRO A 14 13.91 2.44 -8.85
CA PRO A 14 12.75 1.69 -8.38
C PRO A 14 13.12 0.73 -7.24
N HIS A 15 12.25 0.66 -6.23
CA HIS A 15 12.33 -0.31 -5.14
C HIS A 15 11.02 -1.06 -4.98
N ILE A 16 11.12 -2.38 -4.90
CA ILE A 16 9.98 -3.28 -4.69
C ILE A 16 10.04 -3.83 -3.27
N ARG A 17 8.94 -3.77 -2.52
CA ARG A 17 8.85 -4.30 -1.16
C ARG A 17 7.55 -5.05 -0.91
N PRO A 18 7.58 -6.19 -0.19
CA PRO A 18 6.36 -6.83 0.25
C PRO A 18 5.65 -5.96 1.29
N LEU A 19 4.32 -5.99 1.27
CA LEU A 19 3.46 -5.42 2.29
C LEU A 19 2.16 -6.21 2.42
N ILE A 20 1.43 -5.95 3.50
CA ILE A 20 0.04 -6.36 3.63
C ILE A 20 -0.83 -5.15 3.30
N CYS A 21 -1.83 -5.36 2.45
CA CYS A 21 -2.83 -4.35 2.12
C CYS A 21 -4.26 -4.86 2.33
N ILE A 22 -5.19 -3.92 2.41
CA ILE A 22 -6.63 -4.13 2.41
C ILE A 22 -7.17 -3.55 1.10
N VAL A 23 -8.00 -4.31 0.40
CA VAL A 23 -8.75 -3.82 -0.77
C VAL A 23 -10.19 -3.60 -0.31
N SER A 24 -10.70 -2.38 -0.46
CA SER A 24 -12.08 -2.04 -0.09
C SER A 24 -12.59 -0.91 -0.95
N SER A 25 -13.82 -1.05 -1.48
CA SER A 25 -14.50 0.00 -2.26
C SER A 25 -13.65 0.57 -3.41
N GLY A 26 -12.95 -0.31 -4.14
CA GLY A 26 -12.07 0.09 -5.26
C GLY A 26 -10.77 0.78 -4.84
N LYS A 27 -10.43 0.81 -3.55
CA LYS A 27 -9.21 1.43 -3.01
C LYS A 27 -8.30 0.38 -2.36
N ILE A 28 -7.01 0.66 -2.36
CA ILE A 28 -5.99 -0.15 -1.70
C ILE A 28 -5.41 0.64 -0.53
N TYR A 29 -5.47 0.05 0.65
CA TYR A 29 -4.95 0.62 1.90
C TYR A 29 -3.78 -0.22 2.39
N PHE A 30 -2.70 0.42 2.81
CA PHE A 30 -1.57 -0.24 3.47
C PHE A 30 -1.02 0.66 4.56
N SER A 31 -0.41 0.07 5.58
CA SER A 31 0.26 0.82 6.63
C SER A 31 1.76 0.92 6.36
N THR A 32 2.35 2.01 6.84
CA THR A 32 3.80 2.21 6.83
C THR A 32 4.25 2.85 8.13
N LYS A 33 5.44 2.49 8.60
CA LYS A 33 6.05 3.18 9.74
C LYS A 33 6.49 4.56 9.28
N ASP A 34 6.18 5.57 10.09
CA ASP A 34 6.61 6.94 9.82
C ASP A 34 8.14 7.03 9.76
N GLY A 35 8.64 7.86 8.84
CA GLY A 35 10.08 7.98 8.55
C GLY A 35 10.75 6.75 7.94
N SER A 36 10.02 5.65 7.68
CA SER A 36 10.56 4.50 6.95
C SER A 36 10.95 4.90 5.53
N ARG A 37 11.87 4.13 4.92
CA ARG A 37 12.30 4.37 3.54
C ARG A 37 11.12 4.46 2.56
N LYS A 38 10.18 3.51 2.63
CA LYS A 38 8.99 3.54 1.76
C LYS A 38 8.11 4.78 2.01
N ALA A 39 7.98 5.22 3.27
CA ALA A 39 7.20 6.42 3.58
C ALA A 39 7.84 7.68 3.00
N LYS A 40 9.18 7.78 3.07
CA LYS A 40 9.95 8.88 2.46
C LYS A 40 9.83 8.87 0.93
N GLU A 41 9.97 7.70 0.31
CA GLU A 41 9.85 7.53 -1.14
C GLU A 41 8.46 7.95 -1.64
N ILE A 42 7.39 7.44 -1.02
CA ILE A 42 6.01 7.83 -1.36
C ILE A 42 5.76 9.33 -1.14
N ALA A 43 6.31 9.91 -0.06
CA ALA A 43 6.15 11.33 0.22
C ALA A 43 6.84 12.22 -0.82
N MET A 44 7.94 11.76 -1.42
CA MET A 44 8.65 12.47 -2.49
C MET A 44 8.01 12.23 -3.87
N ASN A 45 7.57 11.00 -4.13
CA ASN A 45 6.91 10.59 -5.36
C ASN A 45 5.71 9.70 -5.04
N PRO A 46 4.47 10.23 -5.10
CA PRO A 46 3.28 9.47 -4.74
C PRO A 46 2.89 8.43 -5.81
N CYS A 47 3.47 8.47 -7.00
CA CYS A 47 3.21 7.52 -8.08
C CYS A 47 3.81 6.16 -7.73
N VAL A 48 2.94 5.17 -7.53
CA VAL A 48 3.32 3.81 -7.14
C VAL A 48 2.57 2.76 -7.95
N ASP A 49 3.14 1.57 -8.02
CA ASP A 49 2.45 0.37 -8.47
C ASP A 49 2.30 -0.62 -7.31
N ILE A 50 1.13 -1.24 -7.19
CA ILE A 50 0.89 -2.36 -6.28
C ILE A 50 0.53 -3.60 -7.08
N VAL A 51 1.31 -4.66 -6.88
CA VAL A 51 1.08 -5.98 -7.45
C VAL A 51 0.44 -6.89 -6.40
N LEU A 52 -0.73 -7.42 -6.74
CA LEU A 52 -1.48 -8.43 -5.97
C LEU A 52 -1.35 -9.78 -6.71
N PRO A 53 -0.42 -10.65 -6.31
CA PRO A 53 -0.29 -11.96 -6.91
C PRO A 53 -1.38 -12.92 -6.43
N ASP A 54 -1.84 -13.79 -7.32
CA ASP A 54 -2.60 -14.98 -6.98
C ASP A 54 -1.61 -16.11 -6.62
N ILE A 55 -1.28 -16.20 -5.33
CA ILE A 55 -0.22 -17.07 -4.82
C ILE A 55 -0.55 -18.57 -4.90
N GLU A 56 -1.83 -18.91 -5.07
CA GLU A 56 -2.30 -20.30 -5.19
C GLU A 56 -2.35 -20.75 -6.66
N ASN A 57 -2.11 -19.83 -7.59
CA ASN A 57 -2.21 -20.07 -9.01
C ASN A 57 -0.86 -20.40 -9.63
N GLU A 58 -0.74 -21.64 -10.11
CA GLU A 58 0.47 -22.16 -10.77
C GLU A 58 0.87 -21.36 -12.02
N LYS A 59 -0.04 -20.56 -12.60
CA LYS A 59 0.23 -19.70 -13.76
C LYS A 59 0.72 -18.31 -13.38
N LEU A 60 0.95 -18.04 -12.10
CA LEU A 60 1.46 -16.76 -11.58
C LEU A 60 0.60 -15.57 -12.01
N ALA A 61 -0.73 -15.74 -11.99
CA ALA A 61 -1.65 -14.65 -12.27
C ALA A 61 -1.48 -13.52 -11.25
N TYR A 62 -1.67 -12.27 -11.68
CA TYR A 62 -1.57 -11.11 -10.81
C TYR A 62 -2.46 -9.97 -11.30
N ILE A 63 -2.78 -9.07 -10.38
CA ILE A 63 -3.35 -7.75 -10.67
C ILE A 63 -2.27 -6.71 -10.38
N CYS A 64 -2.05 -5.79 -11.31
CA CYS A 64 -1.20 -4.62 -11.08
C CYS A 64 -2.07 -3.36 -11.09
N CYS A 65 -1.95 -2.54 -10.05
CA CYS A 65 -2.65 -1.27 -9.92
C CYS A 65 -1.65 -0.13 -9.84
N SER A 66 -1.67 0.76 -10.83
CA SER A 66 -0.91 2.02 -10.83
C SER A 66 -1.77 3.14 -10.26
N GLY A 67 -1.18 4.00 -9.42
CA GLY A 67 -1.89 5.15 -8.88
C GLY A 67 -1.05 6.03 -7.98
N GLU A 68 -1.70 7.04 -7.40
CA GLU A 68 -1.10 7.94 -6.42
C GLU A 68 -1.45 7.50 -4.99
N ALA A 69 -0.44 7.38 -4.13
CA ALA A 69 -0.62 7.05 -2.72
C ALA A 69 -0.72 8.31 -1.85
N PHE A 70 -1.78 8.38 -1.04
CA PHE A 70 -2.02 9.50 -0.13
C PHE A 70 -1.97 9.02 1.33
N ARG A 71 -1.37 9.83 2.20
CA ARG A 71 -1.40 9.58 3.64
C ARG A 71 -2.82 9.86 4.15
N ILE A 72 -3.41 8.85 4.78
CA ILE A 72 -4.65 9.01 5.55
C ILE A 72 -4.23 9.32 6.99
N PHE A 73 -4.71 10.44 7.51
CA PHE A 73 -4.60 10.76 8.93
C PHE A 73 -5.83 10.20 9.64
N ASP A 74 -5.64 9.60 10.81
CA ASP A 74 -6.78 9.31 11.67
C ASP A 74 -7.48 10.63 12.01
N GLU A 75 -8.80 10.67 11.89
CA GLU A 75 -9.55 11.70 12.61
C GLU A 75 -9.32 11.49 14.11
N PRO A 76 -9.08 12.54 14.90
CA PRO A 76 -9.02 12.41 16.36
C PRO A 76 -10.38 11.91 16.87
N GLY A 77 -10.50 10.61 17.12
CA GLY A 77 -11.74 9.96 17.58
C GLY A 77 -12.07 8.61 16.95
N GLY A 78 -11.34 8.16 15.93
CA GLY A 78 -11.58 6.90 15.21
C GLY A 78 -11.24 5.60 15.95
N LEU A 79 -11.61 5.48 17.24
CA LEU A 79 -11.79 4.15 17.83
C LEU A 79 -13.18 3.68 17.40
N ILE A 80 -13.22 2.58 16.63
CA ILE A 80 -14.45 1.82 16.42
C ILE A 80 -14.95 1.47 17.83
N LYS A 81 -16.03 2.12 18.28
CA LYS A 81 -16.81 1.61 19.40
C LYS A 81 -17.36 0.28 18.92
N ASN A 82 -16.87 -0.82 19.48
CA ASN A 82 -17.65 -2.05 19.48
C ASN A 82 -18.87 -1.73 20.34
N GLU A 83 -19.99 -1.44 19.71
CA GLU A 83 -21.28 -1.53 20.37
C GLU A 83 -21.56 -3.03 20.48
N ASP A 84 -21.24 -3.58 21.65
CA ASP A 84 -21.87 -4.80 22.15
C ASP A 84 -23.35 -4.47 22.36
N ASP A 85 -24.23 -5.04 21.53
CA ASP A 85 -25.66 -5.24 21.80
C ASP A 85 -26.04 -6.70 21.46
#